data_AF-A0A1C3XDG6-F1
#
_entry.id   AF-A0A1C3XDG6-F1
#
_cell.length_a   1.000
_cell.length_b   1.000
_cell.length_c   1.000
_cell.angle_alpha   90.00
_cell.angle_beta   90.00
_cell.angle_gamma   90.00
#
_symmetry.space_group_name_H-M   'P 1'
#
loop_
_entity.id
_entity.type
_entity.pdbx_description
1 polymer ?
#
loop_
_entity_poly.entity_id
_entity_poly.type
_entity_poly.pdbx_seq_one_letter_code
_entity_poly.pdbx_strand_id
1 'polypeptide(L)' 'MKTSNDHEISESDAYELGRKAFAKGACADNNPFPEGDPRRDEWTHGFMDAQKIPSDQHKPGHPLD' A
#
# COMPACT_ATOMS: atom_id res chain seq x y z
N MET A 1 0.46 15.60 -28.46
CA MET A 1 0.37 14.13 -28.41
C MET A 1 -0.44 13.76 -27.19
N LYS A 2 -1.58 13.09 -27.39
CA LYS A 2 -2.54 12.72 -26.35
C LYS A 2 -2.18 11.29 -25.96
N THR A 3 -1.31 11.11 -24.97
CA THR A 3 -1.13 9.78 -24.37
C THR A 3 -2.35 9.58 -23.47
N SER A 4 -3.38 8.97 -24.04
CA SER A 4 -4.46 8.36 -23.29
C SER A 4 -3.81 7.40 -22.29
N ASN A 5 -3.62 7.87 -21.06
CA ASN A 5 -3.31 7.05 -19.91
C ASN A 5 -4.59 6.28 -19.54
N ASP A 6 -5.06 5.42 -20.44
CA ASP A 6 -5.73 4.19 -20.03
C ASP A 6 -4.65 3.27 -19.48
N HIS A 7 -4.01 3.74 -18.40
CA HIS A 7 -3.12 2.91 -17.61
C HIS A 7 -4.08 2.12 -16.74
N GLU A 8 -4.65 1.05 -17.31
CA GLU A 8 -5.30 0.02 -16.51
C GLU A 8 -4.30 -0.32 -15.41
N ILE A 9 -4.61 0.08 -14.18
CA ILE A 9 -3.78 -0.23 -13.03
C ILE A 9 -3.64 -1.74 -13.02
N SER A 10 -2.43 -2.24 -13.20
CA SER A 10 -2.16 -3.68 -13.19
C SER A 10 -2.27 -4.22 -11.76
N GLU A 11 -2.37 -5.54 -11.61
CA GLU A 11 -2.33 -6.21 -10.30
C GLU A 11 -1.07 -5.84 -9.51
N SER A 12 0.09 -5.78 -10.17
CA SER A 12 1.36 -5.34 -9.58
C SER A 12 1.30 -3.89 -9.09
N ASP A 13 0.70 -2.99 -9.88
CA ASP A 13 0.52 -1.60 -9.48
C ASP A 13 -0.44 -1.49 -8.28
N ALA A 14 -1.48 -2.33 -8.25
CA ALA A 14 -2.42 -2.39 -7.13
C ALA A 14 -1.73 -2.82 -5.84
N TYR A 15 -0.87 -3.84 -5.90
CA TYR A 15 -0.02 -4.27 -4.79
C TYR A 15 0.88 -3.12 -4.28
N GLU A 16 1.59 -2.43 -5.19
CA GLU A 16 2.41 -1.29 -4.78
C GLU A 16 1.59 -0.15 -4.18
N LEU A 17 0.39 0.09 -4.71
CA LEU A 17 -0.53 1.11 -4.23
C LEU A 17 -0.97 0.80 -2.80
N GLY A 18 -1.23 -0.48 -2.48
CA GLY A 18 -1.53 -0.96 -1.14
C GLY A 18 -0.40 -0.68 -0.15
N ARG A 19 0.84 -1.00 -0.53
CA ARG A 19 2.03 -0.70 0.29
C ARG A 19 2.17 0.80 0.58
N LYS A 20 2.02 1.63 -0.47
CA LYS A 20 2.10 3.09 -0.37
C LYS A 20 0.96 3.68 0.46
N ALA A 21 -0.23 3.08 0.42
CA ALA A 21 -1.38 3.52 1.20
C ALA A 21 -1.14 3.33 2.72
N PHE A 22 -0.59 2.18 3.14
CA PHE A 22 -0.22 1.98 4.55
C PHE A 22 0.86 2.98 5.00
N ALA A 23 1.90 3.20 4.20
CA ALA A 23 2.97 4.15 4.52
C ALA A 23 2.45 5.59 4.69
N LYS A 24 1.35 5.96 4.04
CA LYS A 24 0.66 7.26 4.19
C LYS A 24 -0.34 7.29 5.37
N GLY A 25 -0.53 6.18 6.08
CA GLY A 25 -1.49 6.06 7.17
C GLY A 25 -2.94 5.86 6.72
N ALA A 26 -3.18 5.38 5.49
CA ALA A 26 -4.52 5.01 5.05
C ALA A 26 -5.05 3.78 5.81
N CYS A 27 -6.37 3.61 5.87
CA CYS A 27 -7.01 2.38 6.36
C CYS A 27 -7.18 1.37 5.22
N ALA A 28 -7.24 0.08 5.56
CA ALA A 28 -7.51 -1.00 4.61
C ALA A 28 -8.88 -0.83 3.91
N ASP A 29 -9.84 -0.20 4.57
CA ASP A 29 -11.18 0.07 4.02
C ASP A 29 -11.19 1.12 2.89
N ASN A 30 -10.10 1.87 2.71
CA ASN A 30 -9.93 2.83 1.61
C ASN A 30 -9.41 2.19 0.31
N ASN A 31 -9.64 0.89 0.13
CA ASN A 31 -9.27 0.19 -1.08
C ASN A 31 -10.06 0.78 -2.29
N PRO A 32 -9.38 1.33 -3.32
CA PRO A 32 -10.05 2.00 -4.43
C PRO A 32 -10.72 1.02 -5.42
N PHE A 33 -10.51 -0.29 -5.28
CA PHE A 33 -11.02 -1.30 -6.21
C PHE A 33 -12.37 -1.88 -5.77
N PRO A 34 -13.31 -2.09 -6.71
CA PRO A 34 -14.62 -2.66 -6.42
C PRO A 34 -14.51 -4.12 -5.94
N GLU A 35 -15.53 -4.60 -5.25
CA GLU A 35 -15.61 -6.02 -4.85
C GLU A 35 -15.64 -6.94 -6.07
N GLY A 36 -14.85 -8.02 -6.02
CA GLY A 36 -14.70 -8.98 -7.13
C GLY A 36 -13.61 -8.62 -8.15
N ASP A 37 -12.92 -7.48 -7.97
CA ASP A 37 -11.75 -7.13 -8.77
C ASP A 37 -10.47 -7.78 -8.22
N PRO A 38 -9.70 -8.55 -9.01
CA PRO A 38 -8.47 -9.18 -8.52
C PRO A 38 -7.43 -8.17 -8.00
N ARG A 39 -7.48 -6.93 -8.49
CA ARG A 39 -6.61 -5.84 -8.02
C ARG A 39 -6.91 -5.44 -6.58
N ARG A 40 -8.14 -5.66 -6.11
CA ARG A 40 -8.53 -5.43 -4.71
C ARG A 40 -7.76 -6.35 -3.78
N ASP A 41 -7.60 -7.61 -4.17
CA ASP A 41 -6.88 -8.62 -3.39
C ASP A 41 -5.40 -8.27 -3.35
N GLU A 42 -4.81 -7.92 -4.49
CA GLU A 42 -3.39 -7.52 -4.58
C GLU A 42 -3.10 -6.24 -3.81
N TRP A 43 -3.99 -5.24 -3.88
CA TRP A 43 -3.88 -4.04 -3.04
C TRP A 43 -3.90 -4.38 -1.56
N THR A 44 -4.83 -5.24 -1.13
CA THR A 44 -4.95 -5.65 0.27
C THR A 44 -3.70 -6.43 0.71
N HIS A 45 -3.18 -7.29 -0.15
CA HIS A 45 -1.95 -8.03 0.08
C HIS A 45 -0.77 -7.08 0.30
N GLY A 46 -0.57 -6.10 -0.59
CA GLY A 46 0.48 -5.09 -0.44
C GLY A 46 0.31 -4.25 0.82
N PHE A 47 -0.92 -3.85 1.15
CA PHE A 47 -1.21 -3.08 2.36
C PHE A 47 -0.85 -3.87 3.64
N MET A 48 -1.26 -5.14 3.72
CA MET A 48 -0.92 -6.01 4.86
C MET A 48 0.56 -6.35 4.93
N ASP A 49 1.24 -6.49 3.78
CA ASP A 49 2.67 -6.72 3.75
C ASP A 49 3.43 -5.50 4.30
N ALA A 50 3.02 -4.29 3.93
CA ALA A 50 3.58 -3.06 4.49
C ALA A 50 3.31 -2.90 6.00
N GLN A 51 2.19 -3.42 6.52
CA GLN A 51 1.94 -3.50 7.97
C GLN A 51 2.90 -4.45 8.69
N LYS A 52 3.26 -5.56 8.05
CA LYS A 52 4.15 -6.58 8.62
C LYS A 52 5.61 -6.17 8.63
N ILE A 53 6.01 -5.21 7.78
CA ILE A 53 7.35 -4.64 7.84
C ILE A 53 7.48 -3.99 9.22
N PRO A 54 8.32 -4.56 10.12
CA PRO A 54 8.50 -4.00 11.43
C PRO A 54 8.94 -2.55 11.22
N SER A 55 8.24 -1.63 11.86
CA SER A 55 8.69 -0.27 12.02
C SER A 55 9.91 -0.30 12.96
N ASP A 56 11.01 -0.90 12.50
CA ASP A 56 12.33 -0.98 13.17
C ASP A 56 13.00 0.40 13.23
N GLN A 57 12.20 1.46 13.09
CA GLN A 57 12.53 2.83 13.41
C GLN A 57 12.10 3.23 14.82
N HIS A 58 11.68 2.29 15.67
CA HIS A 58 11.79 2.48 17.12
C HIS A 58 13.26 2.36 17.52
N LYS A 59 14.07 3.38 17.21
CA LYS A 59 15.30 3.61 17.98
C LYS A 59 14.85 3.78 19.44
N PRO A 60 15.24 2.89 20.38
CA PRO A 60 14.93 3.14 21.77
C PRO A 60 15.60 4.45 22.15
N GLY A 61 14.81 5.41 22.62
CA GLY A 61 15.33 6.60 23.26
C GLY A 61 16.12 6.15 24.48
N HIS A 62 17.44 6.17 24.38
CA HIS A 62 18.31 6.23 25.53
C HIS A 62 18.96 7.62 25.53
N PRO A 63 18.47 8.57 26.34
CA PRO A 63 19.39 9.56 26.86
C PRO A 63 20.37 8.78 27.76
N LEU A 64 21.63 8.71 27.33
CA LEU A 64 22.70 8.37 28.25
C LEU A 64 22.91 9.62 29.10
N ASP A 65 22.67 9.45 30.39
CA ASP A 65 23.06 10.34 31.48
C ASP A 65 24.56 10.70 31.38
#